data_AF-A0A1H8X4T2-F1
#
_entry.id   AF-A0A1H8X4T2-F1
#
_cell.length_a   1.000
_cell.length_b   1.000
_cell.length_c   1.000
_cell.angle_alpha   90.00
_cell.angle_beta   90.00
_cell.angle_gamma   90.00
#
_symmetry.space_group_name_H-M   'P 1'
#
loop_
_entity.id
_entity.type
_entity.pdbx_description
1 polymer ?
#
loop_
_entity_poly.entity_id
_entity_poly.type
_entity_poly.pdbx_seq_one_letter_code
_entity_poly.pdbx_strand_id
1 'polypeptide(L)'
;MPRPLPLLAALVSSVTAFAAAAEPVKVGPLLEHRGMCEASGAVPYPRGSFGDRFLVVDDESTVVRLYRAGTSGEALPLDGADLAAPLGLGEKDGKADLESATWLGPDLYLLGSHSRRHGGKQSPGRGRLAAMAVTDPAGTPALTPKGTAIRSLPQAFAALSPLLAARIGLDVPARDDLDPKRKGFNIEGMAPRPDEKSLWLGLRNPLDTDANALLVPLENPAEAITGAAPRLGPPVALDLKGRGIRDIAYAPGAKAYLVLAGGAGGGGEPFDLYRWSGTPADKPVRIEGAAAAFAAIPDFQPEGLLVDPAGGRVQVLSDDGEALGSDGKPCGESRDGKRFRSLTLELR
;
A
#
# COMPACT_ATOMS: atom_id res chain seq x y z
N MET A 1 -76.32 -25.48 34.20
CA MET A 1 -75.09 -24.86 34.74
C MET A 1 -73.92 -25.20 33.83
N PRO A 2 -73.49 -24.31 32.93
CA PRO A 2 -72.24 -24.48 32.18
C PRO A 2 -71.09 -23.74 32.88
N ARG A 3 -69.94 -24.41 33.01
CA ARG A 3 -68.71 -23.88 33.61
C ARG A 3 -67.98 -22.95 32.63
N PRO A 4 -67.40 -21.82 33.08
CA PRO A 4 -66.54 -20.99 32.24
C PRO A 4 -65.12 -21.61 32.12
N LEU A 5 -64.55 -21.55 30.91
CA LEU A 5 -63.14 -21.89 30.64
C LEU A 5 -62.19 -20.76 31.12
N PRO A 6 -60.94 -21.09 31.51
CA PRO A 6 -59.96 -20.08 31.90
C PRO A 6 -59.27 -19.46 30.67
N LEU A 7 -59.13 -18.14 30.65
CA LEU A 7 -58.29 -17.42 29.69
C LEU A 7 -56.82 -17.59 30.08
N LEU A 8 -56.02 -18.17 29.18
CA LEU A 8 -54.57 -18.22 29.30
C LEU A 8 -53.98 -16.91 28.73
N ALA A 9 -53.38 -16.09 29.58
CA ALA A 9 -52.64 -14.90 29.14
C ALA A 9 -51.19 -15.31 28.81
N ALA A 10 -50.84 -15.31 27.52
CA ALA A 10 -49.46 -15.48 27.09
C ALA A 10 -48.75 -14.12 27.10
N LEU A 11 -47.81 -13.94 28.02
CA LEU A 11 -46.89 -12.80 28.03
C LEU A 11 -45.80 -13.05 26.98
N VAL A 12 -45.80 -12.27 25.89
CA VAL A 12 -44.71 -12.27 24.91
C VAL A 12 -43.66 -11.26 25.40
N SER A 13 -42.58 -11.75 26.00
CA SER A 13 -41.40 -10.92 26.28
C SER A 13 -40.57 -10.77 25.00
N SER A 14 -40.72 -9.63 24.33
CA SER A 14 -39.84 -9.22 23.24
C SER A 14 -38.48 -8.82 23.80
N VAL A 15 -37.47 -9.69 23.65
CA VAL A 15 -36.07 -9.34 23.89
C VAL A 15 -35.59 -8.51 22.71
N THR A 16 -35.56 -7.18 22.86
CA THR A 16 -34.85 -6.31 21.92
C THR A 16 -33.36 -6.45 22.14
N ALA A 17 -32.71 -7.29 21.33
CA ALA A 17 -31.26 -7.30 21.20
C ALA A 17 -30.85 -5.98 20.52
N PHE A 18 -30.37 -5.01 21.31
CA PHE A 18 -29.62 -3.89 20.76
C PHE A 18 -28.31 -4.47 20.22
N ALA A 19 -28.19 -4.56 18.89
CA ALA A 19 -26.88 -4.68 18.27
C ALA A 19 -26.08 -3.44 18.70
N ALA A 20 -25.05 -3.64 19.52
CA ALA A 20 -24.09 -2.59 19.79
C ALA A 20 -23.48 -2.20 18.43
N ALA A 21 -23.78 -0.99 17.96
CA ALA A 21 -23.04 -0.42 16.84
C ALA A 21 -21.57 -0.45 17.26
N ALA A 22 -20.73 -1.20 16.54
CA ALA A 22 -19.30 -1.21 16.82
C ALA A 22 -18.82 0.25 16.76
N GLU A 23 -18.03 0.66 17.74
CA GLU A 23 -17.51 2.02 17.74
C GLU A 23 -16.64 2.21 16.49
N PRO A 24 -16.87 3.25 15.67
CA PRO A 24 -16.06 3.52 14.51
C PRO A 24 -14.60 3.73 14.92
N VAL A 25 -13.67 3.41 14.01
CA VAL A 25 -12.25 3.77 14.18
C VAL A 25 -12.11 5.20 14.70
N LYS A 26 -11.23 5.41 15.68
CA LYS A 26 -10.94 6.75 16.17
C LYS A 26 -9.91 7.41 15.25
N VAL A 27 -10.29 8.53 14.65
CA VAL A 27 -9.45 9.30 13.73
C VAL A 27 -8.61 10.29 14.53
N GLY A 28 -7.29 10.21 14.36
CA GLY A 28 -6.32 11.17 14.89
C GLY A 28 -6.31 12.47 14.08
N PRO A 29 -5.45 13.44 14.47
CA PRO A 29 -5.32 14.68 13.71
C PRO A 29 -4.80 14.42 12.29
N LEU A 30 -5.25 15.25 11.35
CA LEU A 30 -4.69 15.33 10.01
C LEU A 30 -3.39 16.14 10.07
N LEU A 31 -2.30 15.52 9.63
CA LEU A 31 -0.95 16.09 9.62
C LEU A 31 -0.53 16.36 8.18
N GLU A 32 0.26 17.41 7.96
CA GLU A 32 0.80 17.80 6.65
C GLU A 32 2.31 17.68 6.63
N HIS A 33 2.84 17.05 5.58
CA HIS A 33 4.26 16.79 5.39
C HIS A 33 4.72 17.41 4.08
N ARG A 34 5.82 18.17 4.10
CA ARG A 34 6.26 19.00 2.98
C ARG A 34 7.36 18.34 2.14
N GLY A 35 7.42 18.69 0.86
CA GLY A 35 8.49 18.31 -0.07
C GLY A 35 8.13 17.28 -1.15
N MET A 36 6.93 16.67 -1.09
CA MET A 36 6.35 15.78 -2.11
C MET A 36 4.82 15.90 -2.11
N CYS A 37 4.15 15.48 -3.17
CA CYS A 37 2.68 15.48 -3.28
C CYS A 37 2.08 14.08 -3.18
N GLU A 38 2.72 13.10 -3.78
CA GLU A 38 2.12 11.80 -4.11
C GLU A 38 2.79 10.69 -3.29
N ALA A 39 2.61 10.74 -1.96
CA ALA A 39 3.19 9.74 -1.07
C ALA A 39 2.53 8.38 -1.31
N SER A 40 3.33 7.40 -1.74
CA SER A 40 2.81 6.12 -2.26
C SER A 40 3.26 4.92 -1.43
N GLY A 41 4.45 4.96 -0.81
CA GLY A 41 4.95 3.88 0.05
C GLY A 41 5.70 4.39 1.27
N ALA A 42 5.57 3.71 2.41
CA ALA A 42 6.22 4.15 3.64
C ALA A 42 6.57 3.02 4.62
N VAL A 43 7.58 3.26 5.47
CA VAL A 43 7.95 2.37 6.57
C VAL A 43 8.27 3.13 7.85
N PRO A 44 8.02 2.54 9.03
CA PRO A 44 8.43 3.16 10.28
C PRO A 44 9.96 3.19 10.40
N TYR A 45 10.48 4.27 10.98
CA TYR A 45 11.90 4.45 11.27
C TYR A 45 12.09 4.92 12.73
N PRO A 46 13.02 4.33 13.50
CA PRO A 46 13.82 3.14 13.18
C PRO A 46 12.94 1.90 12.99
N ARG A 47 13.47 0.86 12.34
CA ARG A 47 12.74 -0.38 12.09
C ARG A 47 12.10 -0.93 13.37
N GLY A 48 10.82 -1.31 13.27
CA GLY A 48 10.05 -1.85 14.40
C GLY A 48 9.49 -0.79 15.35
N SER A 49 9.73 0.50 15.08
CA SER A 49 9.06 1.59 15.79
C SER A 49 7.65 1.82 15.23
N PHE A 50 6.90 2.68 15.92
CA PHE A 50 5.70 3.33 15.39
C PHE A 50 5.54 4.67 16.12
N GLY A 51 5.34 5.76 15.39
CA GLY A 51 5.16 7.08 15.98
C GLY A 51 6.44 7.86 16.32
N ASP A 52 7.63 7.40 15.91
CA ASP A 52 8.88 8.17 16.00
C ASP A 52 9.14 8.94 14.69
N ARG A 53 9.66 8.24 13.68
CA ARG A 53 9.87 8.74 12.32
C ARG A 53 9.38 7.71 11.31
N PHE A 54 9.35 8.10 10.04
CA PHE A 54 9.00 7.21 8.95
C PHE A 54 9.68 7.64 7.66
N LEU A 55 10.09 6.66 6.85
CA LEU A 55 10.61 6.86 5.50
C LEU A 55 9.46 6.78 4.51
N VAL A 56 9.49 7.64 3.49
CA VAL A 56 8.43 7.76 2.48
C VAL A 56 9.07 7.83 1.10
N VAL A 57 8.43 7.17 0.14
CA VAL A 57 8.66 7.33 -1.29
C VAL A 57 7.44 7.92 -1.97
N ASP A 58 7.66 8.55 -3.12
CA ASP A 58 6.61 9.08 -4.00
C ASP A 58 6.77 8.52 -5.41
N ASP A 59 5.70 8.57 -6.20
CA ASP A 59 5.69 8.05 -7.55
C ASP A 59 6.35 9.01 -8.56
N GLU A 60 6.59 10.29 -8.21
CA GLU A 60 7.15 11.32 -9.09
C GLU A 60 8.68 11.44 -9.07
N SER A 61 9.34 10.92 -8.04
CA SER A 61 10.79 11.09 -7.82
C SER A 61 11.49 9.78 -7.43
N THR A 62 12.81 9.85 -7.32
CA THR A 62 13.65 8.77 -6.81
C THR A 62 14.10 9.02 -5.38
N VAL A 63 13.58 10.06 -4.71
CA VAL A 63 14.10 10.53 -3.42
C VAL A 63 13.28 9.97 -2.27
N VAL A 64 13.90 9.15 -1.43
CA VAL A 64 13.33 8.77 -0.13
C VAL A 64 13.40 9.98 0.80
N ARG A 65 12.32 10.25 1.53
CA ARG A 65 12.31 11.31 2.55
C ARG A 65 12.01 10.74 3.92
N LEU A 66 12.60 11.32 4.95
CA LEU A 66 12.41 10.96 6.35
C LEU A 66 11.57 12.03 7.04
N TYR A 67 10.49 11.64 7.73
CA TYR A 67 9.62 12.57 8.45
C TYR A 67 9.47 12.19 9.91
N ARG A 68 9.15 13.16 10.77
CA ARG A 68 8.74 12.90 12.16
C ARG A 68 7.27 12.50 12.17
N ALA A 69 6.94 11.42 12.88
CA ALA A 69 5.56 11.03 13.09
C ALA A 69 4.88 11.89 14.16
N GLY A 70 3.55 11.94 14.14
CA GLY A 70 2.76 12.64 15.16
C GLY A 70 2.80 14.18 15.08
N THR A 71 3.49 14.77 14.11
CA THR A 71 3.48 16.22 13.84
C THR A 71 3.53 16.50 12.35
N SER A 72 2.97 17.63 11.93
CA SER A 72 3.23 18.21 10.61
C SER A 72 4.67 18.73 10.55
N GLY A 73 5.27 18.79 9.35
CA GLY A 73 6.61 19.37 9.20
C GLY A 73 7.33 19.09 7.88
N GLU A 74 8.59 19.51 7.88
CA GLU A 74 9.54 19.31 6.78
C GLU A 74 10.22 17.94 6.88
N ALA A 75 10.78 17.49 5.75
CA ALA A 75 11.66 16.33 5.73
C ALA A 75 12.92 16.57 6.57
N LEU A 76 13.33 15.53 7.28
CA LEU A 76 14.58 15.46 8.04
C LEU A 76 15.74 15.05 7.13
N PRO A 77 16.99 15.36 7.50
CA PRO A 77 18.18 14.89 6.78
C PRO A 77 18.21 13.37 6.65
N LEU A 78 18.57 12.91 5.44
CA LEU A 78 18.76 11.51 5.09
C LEU A 78 19.87 11.41 4.06
N ASP A 79 20.97 10.75 4.41
CA ASP A 79 22.07 10.53 3.49
C ASP A 79 21.74 9.40 2.51
N GLY A 80 22.15 9.53 1.25
CA GLY A 80 21.86 8.52 0.21
C GLY A 80 20.38 8.45 -0.19
N ALA A 81 19.62 9.52 0.03
CA ALA A 81 18.18 9.60 -0.26
C ALA A 81 17.81 9.39 -1.73
N ASP A 82 18.67 9.77 -2.69
CA ASP A 82 18.41 9.62 -4.13
C ASP A 82 18.70 8.18 -4.60
N LEU A 83 17.65 7.50 -5.03
CA LEU A 83 17.66 6.11 -5.48
C LEU A 83 17.87 5.94 -6.98
N ALA A 84 18.09 6.99 -7.77
CA ALA A 84 18.22 6.86 -9.23
C ALA A 84 19.32 5.85 -9.64
N ALA A 85 20.52 5.99 -9.09
CA ALA A 85 21.63 5.06 -9.32
C ALA A 85 21.40 3.67 -8.68
N PRO A 86 20.95 3.54 -7.41
CA PRO A 86 20.58 2.25 -6.81
C PRO A 86 19.52 1.46 -7.61
N LEU A 87 18.55 2.15 -8.22
CA LEU A 87 17.53 1.57 -9.11
C LEU A 87 18.09 1.29 -10.52
N GLY A 88 19.30 1.73 -10.81
CA GLY A 88 19.97 1.61 -12.11
C GLY A 88 19.18 2.30 -13.23
N LEU A 89 18.56 3.44 -12.95
CA LEU A 89 17.84 4.23 -13.95
C LEU A 89 18.84 5.04 -14.78
N GLY A 90 18.78 4.89 -16.11
CA GLY A 90 19.45 5.77 -17.05
C GLY A 90 18.51 6.86 -17.58
N GLU A 91 19.05 7.81 -18.36
CA GLU A 91 18.29 8.94 -18.92
C GLU A 91 17.01 8.53 -19.68
N LYS A 92 17.03 7.36 -20.32
CA LYS A 92 15.91 6.85 -21.12
C LYS A 92 14.85 6.09 -20.31
N ASP A 93 15.16 5.72 -19.06
CA ASP A 93 14.26 4.92 -18.24
C ASP A 93 13.11 5.77 -17.66
N GLY A 94 13.30 7.09 -17.53
CA GLY A 94 12.37 7.98 -16.84
C GLY A 94 12.37 7.72 -15.33
N LYS A 95 11.19 7.69 -14.70
CA LYS A 95 11.01 7.46 -13.25
C LYS A 95 10.70 6.00 -12.93
N ALA A 96 11.03 5.60 -11.70
CA ALA A 96 10.66 4.28 -11.16
C ALA A 96 9.21 4.18 -10.73
N ASP A 97 8.53 5.31 -10.48
CA ASP A 97 7.13 5.30 -10.01
C ASP A 97 7.09 4.46 -8.73
N LEU A 98 7.86 4.87 -7.71
CA LEU A 98 7.98 4.09 -6.48
C LEU A 98 6.61 4.05 -5.82
N GLU A 99 6.12 2.86 -5.51
CA GLU A 99 4.79 2.65 -4.92
C GLU A 99 4.86 1.99 -3.55
N SER A 100 5.97 1.35 -3.20
CA SER A 100 6.04 0.61 -1.95
C SER A 100 7.42 0.56 -1.34
N ALA A 101 7.43 0.51 0.00
CA ALA A 101 8.61 0.33 0.80
C ALA A 101 8.31 -0.64 1.95
N THR A 102 9.24 -1.55 2.27
CA THR A 102 9.05 -2.46 3.39
C THR A 102 10.38 -2.91 4.01
N TRP A 103 10.36 -3.26 5.30
CA TRP A 103 11.50 -3.87 5.95
C TRP A 103 11.50 -5.39 5.72
N LEU A 104 12.64 -5.95 5.34
CA LEU A 104 12.90 -7.38 5.37
C LEU A 104 14.22 -7.63 6.10
N GLY A 105 14.14 -8.19 7.31
CA GLY A 105 15.28 -8.20 8.22
C GLY A 105 15.76 -6.76 8.48
N PRO A 106 17.06 -6.46 8.33
CA PRO A 106 17.60 -5.11 8.52
C PRO A 106 17.51 -4.22 7.27
N ASP A 107 17.13 -4.76 6.11
CA ASP A 107 17.20 -4.04 4.84
C ASP A 107 15.85 -3.42 4.48
N LEU A 108 15.92 -2.24 3.88
CA LEU A 108 14.78 -1.55 3.29
C LEU A 108 14.62 -1.99 1.84
N TYR A 109 13.50 -2.61 1.50
CA TYR A 109 13.13 -2.95 0.14
C TYR A 109 12.21 -1.87 -0.43
N LEU A 110 12.43 -1.51 -1.69
CA LEU A 110 11.71 -0.46 -2.42
C LEU A 110 11.24 -1.01 -3.76
N LEU A 111 10.03 -0.64 -4.17
CA LEU A 111 9.35 -1.21 -5.31
C LEU A 111 8.75 -0.12 -6.19
N GLY A 112 9.06 -0.14 -7.48
CA GLY A 112 8.36 0.64 -8.50
C GLY A 112 7.02 0.01 -8.89
N SER A 113 6.15 0.74 -9.56
CA SER A 113 4.80 0.29 -9.91
C SER A 113 4.76 -0.92 -10.85
N HIS A 114 5.85 -1.18 -11.58
CA HIS A 114 5.92 -2.16 -12.68
C HIS A 114 4.88 -1.92 -13.78
N SER A 115 4.25 -0.76 -13.76
CA SER A 115 3.14 -0.45 -14.62
C SER A 115 3.62 0.04 -15.98
N ARG A 116 2.69 0.03 -16.93
CA ARG A 116 2.82 0.84 -18.14
C ARG A 116 2.44 2.29 -17.86
N ARG A 117 2.75 3.19 -18.79
CA ARG A 117 2.28 4.57 -18.78
C ARG A 117 0.91 4.70 -19.42
N HIS A 118 0.35 5.90 -19.36
CA HIS A 118 -0.89 6.27 -20.02
C HIS A 118 -0.98 5.76 -21.47
N GLY A 119 -2.13 5.19 -21.83
CA GLY A 119 -2.38 4.55 -23.12
C GLY A 119 -1.68 3.19 -23.29
N GLY A 120 -1.21 2.59 -22.19
CA GLY A 120 -0.55 1.28 -22.20
C GLY A 120 0.84 1.29 -22.84
N LYS A 121 1.55 2.42 -22.80
CA LYS A 121 2.92 2.54 -23.32
C LYS A 121 3.92 1.87 -22.37
N GLN A 122 4.87 1.10 -22.91
CA GLN A 122 5.90 0.47 -22.10
C GLN A 122 6.72 1.49 -21.31
N SER A 123 7.10 1.13 -20.09
CA SER A 123 7.92 1.97 -19.22
C SER A 123 8.89 1.13 -18.41
N PRO A 124 9.99 0.66 -19.03
CA PRO A 124 10.95 -0.22 -18.36
C PRO A 124 11.49 0.33 -17.05
N GLY A 125 11.62 1.66 -16.89
CA GLY A 125 12.04 2.30 -15.65
C GLY A 125 11.17 1.97 -14.43
N ARG A 126 9.88 1.67 -14.62
CA ARG A 126 8.94 1.33 -13.53
C ARG A 126 9.12 -0.07 -12.97
N GLY A 127 9.74 -0.97 -13.75
CA GLY A 127 10.00 -2.35 -13.34
C GLY A 127 11.28 -2.46 -12.53
N ARG A 128 11.29 -1.93 -11.30
CA ARG A 128 12.43 -1.96 -10.39
C ARG A 128 12.01 -2.44 -9.00
N LEU A 129 12.79 -3.36 -8.43
CA LEU A 129 12.80 -3.65 -6.99
C LEU A 129 14.25 -3.53 -6.51
N ALA A 130 14.50 -2.71 -5.51
CA ALA A 130 15.83 -2.48 -4.94
C ALA A 130 15.83 -2.75 -3.42
N ALA A 131 17.03 -2.94 -2.87
CA ALA A 131 17.23 -3.06 -1.44
C ALA A 131 18.33 -2.08 -0.97
N MET A 132 18.15 -1.51 0.21
CA MET A 132 19.07 -0.58 0.84
C MET A 132 19.42 -1.09 2.24
N ALA A 133 20.70 -1.07 2.59
CA ALA A 133 21.11 -1.12 3.98
C ALA A 133 20.85 0.25 4.63
N VAL A 134 20.30 0.24 5.83
CA VAL A 134 20.00 1.47 6.58
C VAL A 134 20.90 1.54 7.80
N THR A 135 21.67 2.62 7.90
CA THR A 135 22.60 2.88 8.99
C THR A 135 22.31 4.24 9.60
N ASP A 136 22.85 4.51 10.79
CA ASP A 136 22.73 5.81 11.46
C ASP A 136 24.12 6.32 11.86
N PRO A 137 24.99 6.62 10.86
CA PRO A 137 26.32 7.15 11.15
C PRO A 137 26.19 8.55 11.79
N ALA A 138 26.71 8.68 13.00
CA ALA A 138 26.80 9.97 13.70
C ALA A 138 25.46 10.71 13.89
N GLY A 139 24.33 9.99 13.97
CA GLY A 139 23.00 10.56 14.27
C GLY A 139 22.20 11.02 13.05
N THR A 140 22.74 10.86 11.84
CA THR A 140 22.02 11.05 10.59
C THR A 140 21.79 9.69 9.93
N PRO A 141 20.52 9.29 9.69
CA PRO A 141 20.24 8.07 8.94
C PRO A 141 20.82 8.12 7.52
N ALA A 142 21.31 6.99 7.05
CA ALA A 142 21.91 6.85 5.73
C ALA A 142 21.41 5.57 5.02
N LEU A 143 21.17 5.67 3.72
CA LEU A 143 20.83 4.57 2.84
C LEU A 143 22.03 4.21 1.97
N THR A 144 22.39 2.93 1.93
CA THR A 144 23.43 2.43 1.01
C THR A 144 22.90 1.24 0.21
N PRO A 145 23.16 1.16 -1.11
CA PRO A 145 22.63 0.09 -1.94
C PRO A 145 23.07 -1.28 -1.48
N LYS A 146 22.15 -2.23 -1.49
CA LYS A 146 22.43 -3.64 -1.30
C LYS A 146 22.19 -4.37 -2.61
N GLY A 147 23.24 -4.92 -3.20
CA GLY A 147 23.18 -5.65 -4.47
C GLY A 147 22.77 -4.78 -5.66
N THR A 148 21.98 -5.34 -6.57
CA THR A 148 21.51 -4.69 -7.80
C THR A 148 19.99 -4.77 -7.89
N ALA A 149 19.37 -3.71 -8.41
CA ALA A 149 17.92 -3.69 -8.61
C ALA A 149 17.45 -4.81 -9.55
N ILE A 150 16.42 -5.54 -9.13
CA ILE A 150 15.73 -6.55 -9.91
C ILE A 150 14.91 -5.86 -11.01
N ARG A 151 15.08 -6.32 -12.25
CA ARG A 151 14.33 -5.83 -13.44
C ARG A 151 13.43 -6.88 -14.06
N SER A 152 13.54 -8.12 -13.61
CA SER A 152 12.94 -9.31 -14.23
C SER A 152 11.61 -9.73 -13.62
N LEU A 153 11.07 -8.95 -12.67
CA LEU A 153 9.76 -9.23 -12.08
C LEU A 153 8.63 -9.28 -13.13
N PRO A 154 8.52 -8.37 -14.12
CA PRO A 154 7.46 -8.47 -15.13
C PRO A 154 7.46 -9.81 -15.89
N GLN A 155 8.63 -10.35 -16.21
CA GLN A 155 8.79 -11.67 -16.84
C GLN A 155 8.36 -12.78 -15.89
N ALA A 156 8.77 -12.72 -14.62
CA ALA A 156 8.38 -13.71 -13.63
C ALA A 156 6.87 -13.72 -13.38
N PHE A 157 6.22 -12.55 -13.27
CA PHE A 157 4.76 -12.44 -13.13
C PHE A 157 4.02 -12.92 -14.37
N ALA A 158 4.49 -12.58 -15.57
CA ALA A 158 3.87 -13.05 -16.81
C ALA A 158 3.89 -14.59 -16.92
N ALA A 159 4.92 -15.24 -16.36
CA ALA A 159 5.01 -16.70 -16.34
C ALA A 159 4.04 -17.38 -15.36
N LEU A 160 3.44 -16.66 -14.40
CA LEU A 160 2.53 -17.24 -13.41
C LEU A 160 1.15 -17.57 -13.96
N SER A 161 0.61 -16.76 -14.87
CA SER A 161 -0.72 -17.01 -15.44
C SER A 161 -0.96 -16.29 -16.77
N PRO A 162 -1.86 -16.82 -17.63
CA PRO A 162 -2.29 -16.15 -18.84
C PRO A 162 -2.91 -14.76 -18.59
N LEU A 163 -3.61 -14.57 -17.47
CA LEU A 163 -4.17 -13.27 -17.09
C LEU A 163 -3.06 -12.24 -16.90
N LEU A 164 -2.05 -12.57 -16.08
CA LEU A 164 -0.93 -11.65 -15.80
C LEU A 164 -0.12 -11.40 -17.07
N ALA A 165 0.18 -12.43 -17.85
CA ALA A 165 0.85 -12.28 -19.15
C ALA A 165 0.11 -11.29 -20.06
N ALA A 166 -1.21 -11.41 -20.15
CA ALA A 166 -2.04 -10.54 -20.98
C ALA A 166 -2.07 -9.09 -20.48
N ARG A 167 -2.04 -8.86 -19.17
CA ARG A 167 -2.13 -7.50 -18.57
C ARG A 167 -0.79 -6.80 -18.39
N ILE A 168 0.32 -7.54 -18.40
CA ILE A 168 1.68 -7.01 -18.50
C ILE A 168 2.01 -6.75 -19.97
N GLY A 169 1.73 -7.73 -20.83
CA GLY A 169 1.82 -7.66 -22.29
C GLY A 169 3.22 -7.43 -22.84
N LEU A 170 4.28 -7.99 -22.25
CA LEU A 170 5.70 -7.65 -22.57
C LEU A 170 6.00 -7.34 -24.04
N ASP A 171 5.53 -8.19 -24.96
CA ASP A 171 5.78 -8.09 -26.41
C ASP A 171 4.58 -7.53 -27.21
N VAL A 172 3.66 -6.85 -26.53
CA VAL A 172 2.45 -6.26 -27.10
C VAL A 172 2.61 -4.74 -27.22
N PRO A 173 2.26 -4.15 -28.39
CA PRO A 173 2.21 -2.71 -28.58
C PRO A 173 1.32 -1.98 -27.55
N ALA A 174 1.43 -0.66 -27.52
CA ALA A 174 0.57 0.16 -26.69
C ALA A 174 -0.91 -0.03 -27.08
N ARG A 175 -1.76 -0.22 -26.07
CA ARG A 175 -3.21 -0.35 -26.18
C ARG A 175 -3.83 0.18 -24.90
N ASP A 176 -4.96 0.86 -25.01
CA ASP A 176 -5.49 1.63 -23.88
C ASP A 176 -5.88 0.76 -22.68
N ASP A 177 -6.32 -0.48 -22.85
CA ASP A 177 -6.64 -1.35 -21.72
C ASP A 177 -5.41 -1.91 -21.00
N LEU A 178 -4.19 -1.71 -21.50
CA LEU A 178 -2.97 -1.91 -20.72
C LEU A 178 -2.56 -0.66 -19.94
N ASP A 179 -3.36 0.41 -19.98
CA ASP A 179 -3.20 1.54 -19.06
C ASP A 179 -3.45 1.08 -17.61
N PRO A 180 -2.57 1.46 -16.66
CA PRO A 180 -2.72 1.08 -15.25
C PRO A 180 -3.96 1.67 -14.57
N LYS A 181 -4.52 2.77 -15.10
CA LYS A 181 -5.82 3.32 -14.68
C LYS A 181 -7.00 2.58 -15.33
N ARG A 182 -6.78 1.45 -16.00
CA ARG A 182 -7.85 0.61 -16.56
C ARG A 182 -7.68 -0.82 -16.11
N LYS A 183 -6.84 -1.56 -16.83
CA LYS A 183 -6.75 -3.01 -16.78
C LYS A 183 -5.28 -3.48 -16.80
N GLY A 184 -4.33 -2.56 -17.01
CA GLY A 184 -2.91 -2.83 -17.05
C GLY A 184 -2.36 -3.17 -15.68
N PHE A 185 -1.32 -4.01 -15.67
CA PHE A 185 -0.64 -4.45 -14.47
C PHE A 185 -0.09 -3.27 -13.63
N ASN A 186 -0.28 -3.32 -12.31
CA ASN A 186 0.31 -2.40 -11.34
C ASN A 186 0.49 -3.09 -9.97
N ILE A 187 1.69 -2.96 -9.38
CA ILE A 187 2.03 -3.41 -8.03
C ILE A 187 2.16 -2.19 -7.12
N GLU A 188 1.41 -2.16 -6.03
CA GLU A 188 1.45 -1.04 -5.07
C GLU A 188 1.71 -1.52 -3.62
N GLY A 189 1.37 -2.77 -3.30
CA GLY A 189 1.63 -3.33 -1.98
C GLY A 189 2.93 -4.13 -1.90
N MET A 190 3.67 -3.99 -0.79
CA MET A 190 4.78 -4.87 -0.44
C MET A 190 4.93 -5.05 1.07
N ALA A 191 4.94 -6.30 1.55
CA ALA A 191 5.12 -6.59 2.99
C ALA A 191 6.00 -7.81 3.24
N PRO A 192 6.72 -7.88 4.37
CA PRO A 192 7.41 -9.10 4.77
C PRO A 192 6.42 -10.23 5.06
N ARG A 193 6.82 -11.45 4.73
CA ARG A 193 6.17 -12.67 5.20
C ARG A 193 6.68 -13.03 6.61
N PRO A 194 5.92 -13.81 7.39
CA PRO A 194 6.31 -14.14 8.77
C PRO A 194 7.59 -14.96 8.89
N ASP A 195 8.11 -15.49 7.77
CA ASP A 195 9.39 -16.19 7.70
C ASP A 195 10.61 -15.24 7.70
N GLU A 196 10.38 -13.93 7.62
CA GLU A 196 11.38 -12.86 7.53
C GLU A 196 12.36 -12.98 6.34
N LYS A 197 12.01 -13.81 5.34
CA LYS A 197 12.86 -14.12 4.19
C LYS A 197 12.19 -13.86 2.86
N SER A 198 10.85 -13.91 2.81
CA SER A 198 10.08 -13.70 1.61
C SER A 198 9.17 -12.47 1.74
N LEU A 199 8.69 -11.98 0.60
CA LEU A 199 7.82 -10.80 0.51
C LEU A 199 6.48 -11.18 -0.08
N TRP A 200 5.43 -10.48 0.32
CA TRP A 200 4.21 -10.34 -0.45
C TRP A 200 4.35 -9.17 -1.43
N LEU A 201 3.87 -9.36 -2.66
CA LEU A 201 3.70 -8.32 -3.67
C LEU A 201 2.19 -8.19 -3.97
N GLY A 202 1.62 -7.01 -3.70
CA GLY A 202 0.19 -6.74 -3.82
C GLY A 202 -0.17 -5.95 -5.07
N LEU A 203 -1.08 -6.51 -5.86
CA LEU A 203 -1.50 -5.90 -7.11
C LEU A 203 -2.68 -4.95 -6.87
N ARG A 204 -2.55 -3.69 -7.31
CA ARG A 204 -3.73 -2.85 -7.56
C ARG A 204 -4.53 -3.45 -8.71
N ASN A 205 -3.82 -3.89 -9.75
CA ASN A 205 -4.41 -4.41 -10.97
C ASN A 205 -3.47 -5.45 -11.61
N PRO A 206 -4.00 -6.46 -12.32
CA PRO A 206 -5.42 -6.77 -12.48
C PRO A 206 -6.03 -7.46 -11.25
N LEU A 207 -7.35 -7.39 -11.15
CA LEU A 207 -8.14 -8.34 -10.36
C LEU A 207 -8.28 -9.67 -11.11
N ASP A 208 -8.57 -10.75 -10.38
CA ASP A 208 -8.90 -12.04 -10.98
C ASP A 208 -10.30 -12.06 -11.63
N THR A 209 -10.73 -13.22 -12.13
CA THR A 209 -12.03 -13.38 -12.79
C THR A 209 -13.22 -13.20 -11.87
N ASP A 210 -13.03 -13.37 -10.56
CA ASP A 210 -14.05 -13.22 -9.52
C ASP A 210 -13.96 -11.84 -8.84
N ALA A 211 -13.19 -10.92 -9.42
CA ALA A 211 -12.93 -9.57 -8.93
C ALA A 211 -12.21 -9.51 -7.57
N ASN A 212 -11.38 -10.51 -7.25
CA ASN A 212 -10.49 -10.47 -6.10
C ASN A 212 -9.17 -9.78 -6.45
N ALA A 213 -8.57 -9.10 -5.46
CA ALA A 213 -7.20 -8.64 -5.56
C ALA A 213 -6.21 -9.80 -5.44
N LEU A 214 -5.01 -9.62 -5.98
CA LEU A 214 -3.99 -10.66 -6.01
C LEU A 214 -2.77 -10.27 -5.17
N LEU A 215 -2.38 -11.16 -4.26
CA LEU A 215 -1.08 -11.16 -3.59
C LEU A 215 -0.20 -12.25 -4.18
N VAL A 216 1.06 -11.95 -4.47
CA VAL A 216 2.02 -12.91 -5.02
C VAL A 216 3.25 -13.00 -4.11
N PRO A 217 3.66 -14.19 -3.65
CA PRO A 217 4.90 -14.35 -2.90
C PRO A 217 6.12 -14.09 -3.81
N LEU A 218 7.09 -13.32 -3.34
CA LEU A 218 8.47 -13.33 -3.82
C LEU A 218 9.31 -14.12 -2.83
N GLU A 219 9.71 -15.33 -3.21
CA GLU A 219 10.28 -16.35 -2.32
C GLU A 219 11.78 -16.16 -2.05
N ASN A 220 12.47 -15.32 -2.84
CA ASN A 220 13.91 -15.13 -2.74
C ASN A 220 14.42 -13.69 -2.99
N PRO A 221 13.83 -12.68 -2.34
CA PRO A 221 14.22 -11.28 -2.55
C PRO A 221 15.73 -11.04 -2.33
N ALA A 222 16.32 -11.62 -1.28
CA ALA A 222 17.74 -11.44 -0.98
C ALA A 222 18.67 -12.03 -2.05
N GLU A 223 18.37 -13.25 -2.53
CA GLU A 223 19.14 -13.90 -3.60
C GLU A 223 18.98 -13.14 -4.92
N ALA A 224 17.76 -12.69 -5.22
CA ALA A 224 17.45 -12.00 -6.46
C ALA A 224 18.14 -10.63 -6.55
N ILE A 225 18.23 -9.90 -5.45
CA ILE A 225 19.03 -8.67 -5.32
C ILE A 225 20.52 -8.91 -5.61
N THR A 226 21.03 -10.13 -5.38
CA THR A 226 22.42 -10.52 -5.70
C THR A 226 22.59 -11.14 -7.09
N GLY A 227 21.54 -11.14 -7.93
CA GLY A 227 21.60 -11.56 -9.33
C GLY A 227 20.91 -12.88 -9.66
N ALA A 228 20.29 -13.56 -8.68
CA ALA A 228 19.44 -14.72 -8.99
C ALA A 228 18.15 -14.28 -9.70
N ALA A 229 17.51 -15.21 -10.44
CA ALA A 229 16.17 -14.95 -10.96
C ALA A 229 15.15 -14.87 -9.79
N PRO A 230 14.22 -13.91 -9.81
CA PRO A 230 13.15 -13.86 -8.81
C PRO A 230 12.24 -15.08 -8.97
N ARG A 231 11.98 -15.77 -7.86
CA ARG A 231 11.06 -16.90 -7.77
C ARG A 231 9.77 -16.41 -7.17
N LEU A 232 8.71 -16.42 -7.97
CA LEU A 232 7.38 -16.10 -7.50
C LEU A 232 6.61 -17.37 -7.12
N GLY A 233 5.86 -17.29 -6.02
CA GLY A 233 4.93 -18.33 -5.58
C GLY A 233 3.56 -18.22 -6.26
N PRO A 234 2.63 -19.15 -5.99
CA PRO A 234 1.28 -19.09 -6.52
C PRO A 234 0.54 -17.84 -5.98
N PRO A 235 -0.22 -17.11 -6.83
CA PRO A 235 -1.05 -15.99 -6.37
C PRO A 235 -2.11 -16.42 -5.35
N VAL A 236 -2.38 -15.53 -4.39
CA VAL A 236 -3.44 -15.63 -3.39
C VAL A 236 -4.49 -14.57 -3.71
N ALA A 237 -5.75 -14.99 -3.81
CA ALA A 237 -6.87 -14.10 -4.08
C ALA A 237 -7.45 -13.56 -2.76
N LEU A 238 -7.63 -12.24 -2.68
CA LEU A 238 -8.28 -11.56 -1.57
C LEU A 238 -9.58 -10.89 -2.04
N ASP A 239 -10.72 -11.32 -1.47
CA ASP A 239 -12.02 -10.68 -1.69
C ASP A 239 -12.07 -9.31 -0.97
N LEU A 240 -11.65 -8.27 -1.68
CA LEU A 240 -11.70 -6.87 -1.25
C LEU A 240 -12.88 -6.13 -1.90
N LYS A 241 -13.93 -6.86 -2.28
CA LYS A 241 -15.14 -6.32 -2.90
C LYS A 241 -14.86 -5.51 -4.17
N GLY A 242 -14.07 -6.08 -5.09
CA GLY A 242 -13.73 -5.43 -6.36
C GLY A 242 -12.66 -4.33 -6.25
N ARG A 243 -12.02 -4.18 -5.09
CA ARG A 243 -10.87 -3.28 -4.89
C ARG A 243 -9.56 -3.98 -5.21
N GLY A 244 -8.58 -3.21 -5.68
CA GLY A 244 -7.18 -3.59 -5.72
C GLY A 244 -6.46 -3.27 -4.41
N ILE A 245 -5.25 -3.79 -4.25
CA ILE A 245 -4.38 -3.46 -3.11
C ILE A 245 -3.63 -2.16 -3.43
N ARG A 246 -3.75 -1.18 -2.53
CA ARG A 246 -3.02 0.09 -2.55
C ARG A 246 -1.76 0.02 -1.72
N ASP A 247 -1.86 -0.58 -0.54
CA ASP A 247 -0.70 -0.95 0.26
C ASP A 247 -1.02 -2.09 1.23
N ILE A 248 0.01 -2.73 1.78
CA ILE A 248 -0.11 -3.81 2.75
C ILE A 248 1.03 -3.71 3.77
N ALA A 249 0.68 -3.79 5.06
CA ALA A 249 1.66 -3.73 6.15
C ALA A 249 1.45 -4.88 7.15
N TYR A 250 2.54 -5.46 7.64
CA TYR A 250 2.51 -6.57 8.60
C TYR A 250 2.64 -6.09 10.04
N ALA A 251 1.70 -6.49 10.90
CA ALA A 251 1.72 -6.25 12.34
C ALA A 251 2.19 -7.53 13.09
N PRO A 252 3.46 -7.64 13.48
CA PRO A 252 4.03 -8.88 14.03
C PRO A 252 3.38 -9.33 15.35
N GLY A 253 2.99 -8.39 16.22
CA GLY A 253 2.33 -8.69 17.49
C GLY A 253 0.89 -9.20 17.31
N ALA A 254 0.19 -8.72 16.27
CA ALA A 254 -1.13 -9.22 15.90
C ALA A 254 -1.07 -10.49 15.01
N LYS A 255 0.08 -10.78 14.41
CA LYS A 255 0.27 -11.80 13.36
C LYS A 255 -0.76 -11.63 12.24
N ALA A 256 -0.93 -10.39 11.80
CA ALA A 256 -1.91 -10.02 10.81
C ALA A 256 -1.37 -8.92 9.89
N TYR A 257 -1.92 -8.87 8.69
CA TYR A 257 -1.72 -7.83 7.72
C TYR A 257 -2.87 -6.84 7.78
N LEU A 258 -2.53 -5.57 7.60
CA LEU A 258 -3.49 -4.52 7.29
C LEU A 258 -3.34 -4.23 5.80
N VAL A 259 -4.46 -4.23 5.08
CA VAL A 259 -4.51 -4.07 3.63
C VAL A 259 -5.34 -2.83 3.33
N LEU A 260 -4.68 -1.81 2.77
CA LEU A 260 -5.36 -0.66 2.21
C LEU A 260 -5.84 -1.03 0.82
N ALA A 261 -7.14 -0.90 0.59
CA ALA A 261 -7.77 -1.32 -0.65
C ALA A 261 -8.50 -0.13 -1.28
N GLY A 262 -8.44 -0.02 -2.61
CA GLY A 262 -9.06 1.07 -3.36
C GLY A 262 -9.41 0.66 -4.77
N GLY A 263 -9.96 1.58 -5.56
CA GLY A 263 -10.33 1.31 -6.95
C GLY A 263 -9.16 0.72 -7.76
N ALA A 264 -9.39 -0.38 -8.47
CA ALA A 264 -8.34 -1.03 -9.26
C ALA A 264 -7.93 -0.18 -10.49
N GLY A 265 -8.86 0.59 -11.07
CA GLY A 265 -8.65 1.54 -12.18
C GLY A 265 -9.11 2.97 -11.88
N GLY A 266 -9.21 3.81 -12.92
CA GLY A 266 -9.53 5.25 -12.90
C GLY A 266 -10.99 5.58 -12.66
N GLY A 267 -11.59 4.88 -11.71
CA GLY A 267 -12.99 4.86 -11.36
C GLY A 267 -13.24 3.55 -10.62
N GLY A 268 -13.67 3.63 -9.37
CA GLY A 268 -13.77 2.45 -8.55
C GLY A 268 -14.30 2.70 -7.16
N GLU A 269 -14.46 1.59 -6.50
CA GLU A 269 -14.84 1.44 -5.10
C GLU A 269 -14.08 2.41 -4.17
N PRO A 270 -14.78 3.05 -3.20
CA PRO A 270 -14.14 3.89 -2.19
C PRO A 270 -13.07 3.13 -1.42
N PHE A 271 -12.03 3.84 -0.98
CA PHE A 271 -10.97 3.25 -0.17
C PHE A 271 -11.52 2.64 1.11
N ASP A 272 -10.90 1.54 1.52
CA ASP A 272 -11.24 0.86 2.76
C ASP A 272 -10.03 0.11 3.33
N LEU A 273 -10.15 -0.31 4.58
CA LEU A 273 -9.10 -1.01 5.29
C LEU A 273 -9.58 -2.41 5.67
N TYR A 274 -8.71 -3.40 5.47
CA TYR A 274 -8.98 -4.79 5.81
C TYR A 274 -7.87 -5.35 6.71
N ARG A 275 -8.23 -6.31 7.55
CA ARG A 275 -7.31 -7.16 8.30
C ARG A 275 -7.30 -8.55 7.69
N TRP A 276 -6.13 -9.13 7.48
CA TRP A 276 -5.97 -10.47 6.94
C TRP A 276 -4.90 -11.24 7.75
N SER A 277 -5.10 -12.53 7.98
CA SER A 277 -4.18 -13.31 8.85
C SER A 277 -2.83 -13.63 8.19
N GLY A 278 -2.72 -13.51 6.87
CA GLY A 278 -1.57 -14.02 6.11
C GLY A 278 -1.77 -15.44 5.59
N THR A 279 -2.82 -16.14 6.03
CA THR A 279 -3.14 -17.49 5.57
C THR A 279 -3.97 -17.42 4.28
N PRO A 280 -3.55 -18.07 3.18
CA PRO A 280 -4.26 -18.00 1.89
C PRO A 280 -5.73 -18.41 1.92
N ALA A 281 -6.13 -19.28 2.84
CA ALA A 281 -7.51 -19.74 2.97
C ALA A 281 -8.41 -18.79 3.79
N ASP A 282 -7.81 -17.87 4.56
CA ASP A 282 -8.57 -16.98 5.42
C ASP A 282 -9.06 -15.77 4.64
N LYS A 283 -10.30 -15.37 4.90
CA LYS A 283 -10.90 -14.19 4.27
C LYS A 283 -10.40 -12.91 4.96
N PRO A 284 -10.11 -11.84 4.21
CA PRO A 284 -9.89 -10.53 4.79
C PRO A 284 -11.16 -10.03 5.49
N VAL A 285 -11.00 -9.46 6.68
CA VAL A 285 -12.06 -8.88 7.49
C VAL A 285 -11.98 -7.36 7.38
N ARG A 286 -13.07 -6.73 6.95
CA ARG A 286 -13.16 -5.28 6.85
C ARG A 286 -13.03 -4.62 8.23
N ILE A 287 -12.31 -3.51 8.30
CA ILE A 287 -12.23 -2.65 9.49
C ILE A 287 -13.38 -1.64 9.44
N GLU A 288 -14.33 -1.75 10.37
CA GLU A 288 -15.51 -0.90 10.38
C GLU A 288 -15.17 0.58 10.61
N GLY A 289 -15.80 1.47 9.86
CA GLY A 289 -15.59 2.92 9.95
C GLY A 289 -14.39 3.47 9.18
N ALA A 290 -13.46 2.64 8.70
CA ALA A 290 -12.27 3.11 7.96
C ALA A 290 -12.65 3.88 6.68
N ALA A 291 -13.49 3.31 5.81
CA ALA A 291 -14.00 4.01 4.63
C ALA A 291 -14.67 5.35 4.94
N ALA A 292 -15.46 5.42 6.03
CA ALA A 292 -16.12 6.65 6.45
C ALA A 292 -15.12 7.70 6.95
N ALA A 293 -14.07 7.26 7.66
CA ALA A 293 -12.98 8.14 8.11
C ALA A 293 -12.24 8.77 6.93
N PHE A 294 -11.93 8.00 5.88
CA PHE A 294 -11.31 8.53 4.67
C PHE A 294 -12.23 9.49 3.92
N ALA A 295 -13.49 9.11 3.71
CA ALA A 295 -14.47 9.93 2.98
C ALA A 295 -14.81 11.26 3.68
N ALA A 296 -14.59 11.35 5.00
CA ALA A 296 -14.81 12.58 5.76
C ALA A 296 -13.75 13.66 5.49
N ILE A 297 -12.63 13.30 4.86
CA ILE A 297 -11.53 14.22 4.55
C ILE A 297 -11.58 14.55 3.06
N PRO A 298 -11.85 15.81 2.69
CA PRO A 298 -11.90 16.22 1.29
C PRO A 298 -10.60 15.90 0.55
N ASP A 299 -10.76 15.35 -0.66
CA ASP A 299 -9.68 15.02 -1.60
C ASP A 299 -8.57 14.13 -1.01
N PHE A 300 -8.87 13.33 0.02
CA PHE A 300 -7.90 12.41 0.62
C PHE A 300 -7.87 11.10 -0.18
N GLN A 301 -6.75 10.80 -0.84
CA GLN A 301 -6.52 9.53 -1.55
C GLN A 301 -5.54 8.67 -0.75
N PRO A 302 -6.00 7.75 0.12
CA PRO A 302 -5.12 6.82 0.82
C PRO A 302 -4.27 6.00 -0.16
N GLU A 303 -2.94 6.06 -0.01
CA GLU A 303 -2.03 5.22 -0.80
C GLU A 303 -1.00 4.51 0.10
N GLY A 304 -0.36 5.18 1.07
CA GLY A 304 0.63 4.54 1.96
C GLY A 304 0.10 4.12 3.34
N LEU A 305 0.64 3.03 3.89
CA LEU A 305 0.22 2.43 5.17
C LEU A 305 1.40 2.08 6.09
N LEU A 306 1.35 2.54 7.34
CA LEU A 306 2.19 2.03 8.44
C LEU A 306 1.31 1.43 9.52
N VAL A 307 1.70 0.29 10.08
CA VAL A 307 0.97 -0.35 11.17
C VAL A 307 1.85 -0.49 12.40
N ASP A 308 1.28 -0.25 13.58
CA ASP A 308 1.98 -0.48 14.83
C ASP A 308 2.16 -1.99 15.10
N PRO A 309 3.19 -2.41 15.86
CA PRO A 309 3.44 -3.84 16.06
C PRO A 309 2.25 -4.61 16.64
N ALA A 310 1.43 -3.96 17.47
CA ALA A 310 0.23 -4.55 18.06
C ALA A 310 -0.95 -4.68 17.08
N GLY A 311 -0.91 -4.03 15.92
CA GLY A 311 -1.99 -4.03 14.92
C GLY A 311 -3.24 -3.27 15.36
N GLY A 312 -3.11 -2.38 16.34
CA GLY A 312 -4.20 -1.58 16.89
C GLY A 312 -4.19 -0.13 16.37
N ARG A 313 -3.12 0.31 15.71
CA ARG A 313 -3.03 1.62 15.10
C ARG A 313 -2.43 1.54 13.71
N VAL A 314 -2.99 2.33 12.80
CA VAL A 314 -2.43 2.51 11.46
C VAL A 314 -2.25 3.98 11.16
N GLN A 315 -1.10 4.35 10.62
CA GLN A 315 -0.89 5.65 10.00
C GLN A 315 -1.10 5.49 8.50
N VAL A 316 -1.97 6.33 7.93
CA VAL A 316 -2.33 6.32 6.51
C VAL A 316 -1.82 7.62 5.90
N LEU A 317 -1.16 7.51 4.74
CA LEU A 317 -0.62 8.61 3.96
C LEU A 317 -1.46 8.80 2.70
N SER A 318 -1.56 10.02 2.21
CA SER A 318 -2.28 10.31 0.98
C SER A 318 -1.38 10.63 -0.20
N ASP A 319 -1.87 10.24 -1.38
CA ASP A 319 -1.56 10.88 -2.63
C ASP A 319 -2.40 12.16 -2.75
N ASP A 320 -1.71 13.30 -2.69
CA ASP A 320 -2.30 14.62 -2.81
C ASP A 320 -1.94 15.29 -4.15
N GLY A 321 -1.50 14.54 -5.17
CA GLY A 321 -1.08 15.09 -6.47
C GLY A 321 -2.12 16.02 -7.08
N GLU A 322 -3.38 15.57 -7.06
CA GLU A 322 -4.55 16.30 -7.56
C GLU A 322 -5.25 17.15 -6.48
N ALA A 323 -4.80 17.10 -5.21
CA ALA A 323 -5.39 17.90 -4.15
C ALA A 323 -5.11 19.39 -4.39
N LEU A 324 -6.15 20.21 -4.23
CA LEU A 324 -6.05 21.65 -4.54
C LEU A 324 -5.45 22.44 -3.38
N GLY A 325 -4.52 23.34 -3.71
CA GLY A 325 -3.99 24.33 -2.80
C GLY A 325 -4.92 25.52 -2.58
N SER A 326 -4.47 26.48 -1.76
CA SER A 326 -5.19 27.72 -1.44
C SER A 326 -5.45 28.62 -2.65
N ASP A 327 -4.73 28.39 -3.74
CA ASP A 327 -4.84 29.05 -5.04
C ASP A 327 -5.66 28.27 -6.07
N GLY A 328 -6.26 27.15 -5.67
CA GLY A 328 -7.10 26.31 -6.53
C GLY A 328 -6.32 25.49 -7.57
N LYS A 329 -5.00 25.36 -7.41
CA LYS A 329 -4.14 24.56 -8.28
C LYS A 329 -3.78 23.22 -7.66
N PRO A 330 -3.52 22.16 -8.46
CA PRO A 330 -3.00 20.89 -7.96
C PRO A 330 -1.70 21.06 -7.18
N CYS A 331 -1.41 20.13 -6.27
CA CYS A 331 -0.28 20.24 -5.33
C CYS A 331 1.06 20.54 -6.01
N GLY A 332 1.35 19.93 -7.16
CA GLY A 332 2.59 20.14 -7.90
C GLY A 332 2.78 21.56 -8.46
N GLU A 333 1.69 22.31 -8.65
CA GLU A 333 1.66 23.65 -9.24
C GLU A 333 1.26 24.76 -8.26
N SER A 334 0.78 24.37 -7.07
CA SER A 334 0.28 25.31 -6.07
C SER A 334 1.42 26.12 -5.44
N ARG A 335 1.12 27.39 -5.15
CA ARG A 335 2.00 28.28 -4.38
C ARG A 335 2.20 27.85 -2.92
N ASP A 336 1.38 26.95 -2.40
CA ASP A 336 1.50 26.44 -1.04
C ASP A 336 2.72 25.52 -0.86
N GLY A 337 3.31 25.09 -1.98
CA GLY A 337 4.38 24.12 -2.06
C GLY A 337 3.87 22.68 -2.01
N LYS A 338 4.75 21.75 -2.43
CA LYS A 338 4.45 20.31 -2.45
C LYS A 338 4.22 19.80 -1.03
N ARG A 339 3.08 19.14 -0.80
CA ARG A 339 2.72 18.52 0.47
C ARG A 339 1.87 17.27 0.26
N PHE A 340 1.95 16.34 1.21
CA PHE A 340 1.00 15.25 1.37
C PHE A 340 0.45 15.23 2.80
N ARG A 341 -0.65 14.52 3.02
CA ARG A 341 -1.29 14.41 4.33
C ARG A 341 -1.13 13.03 4.93
N SER A 342 -1.22 12.96 6.26
CA SER A 342 -1.34 11.68 6.96
C SER A 342 -2.26 11.78 8.15
N LEU A 343 -2.86 10.68 8.55
CA LEU A 343 -3.66 10.56 9.76
C LEU A 343 -3.36 9.22 10.44
N THR A 344 -3.70 9.10 11.73
CA THR A 344 -3.66 7.81 12.43
C THR A 344 -5.07 7.35 12.74
N LEU A 345 -5.41 6.09 12.46
CA LEU A 345 -6.63 5.45 12.94
C LEU A 345 -6.29 4.53 14.12
N GLU A 346 -7.05 4.63 15.22
CA GLU A 346 -7.08 3.58 16.24
C GLU A 346 -8.15 2.55 15.88
N LEU A 347 -7.71 1.30 15.71
CA LEU A 347 -8.49 0.14 15.30
C LEU A 347 -8.89 -0.65 16.54
N ARG A 348 -9.92 -0.17 17.26
CA ARG A 348 -10.48 -0.89 18.41
C ARG A 348 -11.34 -2.05 17.97
#